data_AF-A0A963I9R8-F1
#
_entry.id   AF-A0A963I9R8-F1
#
_cell.length_a   1.000
_cell.length_b   1.000
_cell.length_c   1.000
_cell.angle_alpha   90.00
_cell.angle_beta   90.00
_cell.angle_gamma   90.00
#
_symmetry.space_group_name_H-M   'P 1'
#
loop_
_entity.id
_entity.type
_entity.pdbx_description
1 polymer ?
#
loop_
_entity_poly.entity_id
_entity_poly.type
_entity_poly.pdbx_seq_one_letter_code
_entity_poly.pdbx_strand_id
1 'polypeptide(L)'
;MTAKQRRLPPYARPIFEARMRGMVPARREVTVILDGWGHLLNLERVCVPPGEPVESFDWSFLRRLSVLVAWRSDITHRNRAMHLVGNILAIDPVRLVLIDRAPTGCGVEFIKSVEHGVEVRP
;
A
#
# COMPACT_ATOMS: atom_id res chain seq x y z
N MET A 1 -9.05 7.72 -25.71
CA MET A 1 -8.10 8.16 -24.67
C MET A 1 -7.18 6.98 -24.36
N THR A 2 -5.91 7.04 -24.77
CA THR A 2 -4.95 5.96 -24.51
C THR A 2 -4.70 5.92 -23.00
N ALA A 3 -5.10 4.83 -22.34
CA ALA A 3 -4.83 4.68 -20.91
C ALA A 3 -3.32 4.77 -20.69
N LYS A 4 -2.87 5.80 -19.96
CA LYS A 4 -1.45 5.98 -19.62
C LYS A 4 -1.00 4.70 -18.92
N GLN A 5 0.00 4.02 -19.48
CA GLN A 5 0.48 2.75 -18.92
C GLN A 5 1.01 3.01 -17.51
N ARG A 6 0.37 2.41 -16.51
CA ARG A 6 0.78 2.52 -15.11
C ARG A 6 2.10 1.78 -14.92
N ARG A 7 3.02 2.36 -14.16
CA ARG A 7 4.35 1.77 -13.88
C ARG A 7 4.34 1.03 -12.55
N LEU A 8 5.29 0.13 -12.35
CA LEU A 8 5.47 -0.49 -11.03
C LEU A 8 6.09 0.50 -10.04
N PRO A 9 5.64 0.51 -8.77
CA PRO A 9 6.34 1.26 -7.74
C PRO A 9 7.74 0.66 -7.52
N PRO A 10 8.70 1.47 -7.05
CA PRO A 10 10.01 0.98 -6.62
C PRO A 10 9.90 -0.29 -5.78
N TYR A 11 10.79 -1.25 -6.08
CA TYR A 11 10.91 -2.55 -5.42
C TYR A 11 9.71 -3.50 -5.61
N ALA A 12 8.70 -3.13 -6.40
CA ALA A 12 7.56 -4.01 -6.68
C ALA A 12 7.86 -5.08 -7.73
N ARG A 13 8.92 -4.94 -8.53
CA ARG A 13 9.20 -5.85 -9.66
C ARG A 13 9.34 -7.33 -9.24
N PRO A 14 10.11 -7.69 -8.20
CA PRO A 14 10.20 -9.10 -7.76
C PRO A 14 8.84 -9.67 -7.32
N ILE A 15 8.05 -8.86 -6.60
CA ILE A 15 6.70 -9.25 -6.14
C ILE A 15 5.77 -9.42 -7.34
N PHE A 16 5.77 -8.47 -8.27
CA PHE A 16 4.96 -8.50 -9.48
C PHE A 16 5.27 -9.74 -10.32
N GLU A 17 6.55 -9.99 -10.62
CA GLU A 17 6.97 -11.16 -11.40
C GLU A 17 6.61 -12.48 -10.69
N ALA A 18 6.71 -12.53 -9.36
CA ALA A 18 6.28 -13.67 -8.56
C ALA A 18 4.75 -13.90 -8.67
N ARG A 19 3.96 -12.83 -8.55
CA ARG A 19 2.49 -12.87 -8.66
C ARG A 19 2.04 -13.33 -10.06
N MET A 20 2.73 -12.88 -11.11
CA MET A 20 2.48 -13.33 -12.49
C MET A 20 2.71 -14.84 -12.68
N ARG A 21 3.56 -15.46 -11.86
CA ARG A 21 3.80 -16.91 -11.83
C ARG A 21 2.87 -17.66 -10.87
N GLY A 22 1.85 -16.99 -10.32
CA GLY A 22 0.91 -17.57 -9.36
C GLY A 22 1.45 -17.69 -7.93
N MET A 23 2.64 -17.15 -7.64
CA MET A 23 3.20 -17.18 -6.29
C MET A 23 2.59 -16.08 -5.41
N VAL A 24 2.67 -16.26 -4.09
CA VAL A 24 2.25 -15.27 -3.09
C VAL A 24 3.36 -15.10 -2.05
N PRO A 25 3.53 -13.91 -1.46
CA PRO A 25 4.43 -13.72 -0.33
C PRO A 25 4.11 -14.71 0.80
N ALA A 26 5.12 -15.15 1.54
CA ALA A 26 4.97 -16.17 2.58
C ALA A 26 3.93 -15.78 3.65
N ARG A 27 3.89 -14.50 4.03
CA ARG A 27 2.89 -13.94 4.96
C ARG A 27 1.62 -13.43 4.29
N ARG A 28 1.51 -13.57 2.96
CA ARG A 28 0.47 -12.97 2.11
C ARG A 28 0.28 -11.48 2.37
N GLU A 29 1.37 -10.81 2.74
CA GLU A 29 1.38 -9.43 3.20
C GLU A 29 2.45 -8.63 2.46
N VAL A 30 2.10 -7.41 2.05
CA VAL A 30 3.03 -6.43 1.48
C VAL A 30 2.83 -5.10 2.20
N THR A 31 3.92 -4.45 2.53
CA THR A 31 3.90 -3.10 3.10
C THR A 31 4.19 -2.07 2.02
N VAL A 32 3.25 -1.14 1.82
CA VAL A 32 3.41 0.03 0.97
C VAL A 32 3.86 1.19 1.85
N ILE A 33 5.08 1.67 1.62
CA ILE A 33 5.65 2.78 2.37
C ILE A 33 5.48 4.06 1.57
N LEU A 34 4.84 5.06 2.18
CA LEU A 34 4.68 6.37 1.59
C LEU A 34 5.81 7.30 2.06
N ASP A 35 6.46 7.94 1.08
CA ASP A 35 7.38 9.06 1.25
C ASP A 35 8.65 8.79 2.09
N GLY A 36 9.07 7.52 2.24
CA GLY A 36 10.43 7.19 2.71
C GLY A 36 10.58 5.87 3.45
N TRP A 37 11.72 5.20 3.22
CA TRP A 37 12.12 3.94 3.85
C TRP A 37 12.45 4.15 5.34
N GLY A 38 11.43 4.12 6.20
CA GLY A 38 11.65 3.97 7.64
C GLY A 38 11.97 2.52 8.02
N HIS A 39 12.38 2.31 9.27
CA HIS A 39 12.51 0.95 9.84
C HIS A 39 11.13 0.32 9.95
N LEU A 40 10.86 -0.67 9.10
CA LEU A 40 9.71 -1.58 9.22
C LEU A 40 10.25 -2.99 9.31
N LEU A 41 9.51 -3.84 10.02
CA LEU A 41 9.81 -5.27 10.19
C LEU A 41 10.00 -5.96 8.83
N ASN A 42 10.75 -7.07 8.83
CA ASN A 42 11.15 -7.89 7.67
C ASN A 42 9.96 -8.40 6.83
N LEU A 43 9.33 -7.50 6.07
CA LEU A 43 8.24 -7.76 5.16
C LEU A 43 8.63 -7.35 3.74
N GLU A 44 7.94 -7.95 2.77
CA GLU A 44 7.97 -7.50 1.38
C GLU A 44 7.47 -6.07 1.30
N ARG A 45 8.26 -5.18 0.69
CA ARG A 45 8.04 -3.75 0.76
C ARG A 45 8.12 -3.11 -0.61
N VAL A 46 7.20 -2.19 -0.85
CA VAL A 46 7.22 -1.28 -2.00
C VAL A 46 7.13 0.15 -1.49
N CYS A 47 7.65 1.10 -2.26
CA CYS A 47 7.67 2.50 -1.86
C CYS A 47 6.91 3.36 -2.86
N VAL A 48 6.16 4.34 -2.37
CA VAL A 48 5.69 5.49 -3.14
C VAL A 48 6.66 6.64 -2.84
N PRO A 49 7.49 7.07 -3.80
CA PRO A 49 8.42 8.17 -3.57
C PRO A 49 7.70 9.50 -3.31
N PRO A 50 8.33 10.43 -2.57
CA PRO A 50 7.81 11.79 -2.37
C PRO A 50 7.46 12.46 -3.70
N GLY A 51 6.31 13.13 -3.73
CA GLY A 51 5.85 13.92 -4.89
C GLY A 51 5.32 13.11 -6.08
N GLU A 52 5.48 11.78 -6.11
CA GLU A 52 4.99 10.99 -7.24
C GLU A 52 3.49 10.66 -7.14
N PRO A 53 2.68 10.81 -8.19
CA PRO A 53 1.24 10.52 -8.09
C PRO A 53 0.96 9.04 -7.85
N VAL A 54 0.14 8.72 -6.84
CA VAL A 54 -0.16 7.33 -6.43
C VAL A 54 -0.91 6.55 -7.50
N GLU A 55 -1.73 7.25 -8.28
CA GLU A 55 -2.52 6.75 -9.41
C GLU A 55 -1.67 6.41 -10.65
N SER A 56 -0.41 6.84 -10.67
CA SER A 56 0.54 6.51 -11.74
C SER A 56 1.09 5.09 -11.64
N PHE A 57 0.87 4.43 -10.50
CA PHE A 57 1.39 3.10 -10.20
C PHE A 57 0.38 1.98 -10.46
N ASP A 58 0.88 0.84 -10.91
CA ASP A 58 0.10 -0.39 -11.03
C ASP A 58 0.09 -1.13 -9.69
N TRP A 59 -1.08 -1.17 -9.06
CA TRP A 59 -1.31 -1.84 -7.77
C TRP A 59 -1.89 -3.25 -7.91
N SER A 60 -2.12 -3.73 -9.14
CA SER A 60 -2.84 -4.99 -9.41
C SER A 60 -2.17 -6.21 -8.76
N PHE A 61 -0.85 -6.19 -8.57
CA PHE A 61 -0.10 -7.25 -7.90
C PHE A 61 -0.46 -7.43 -6.42
N LEU A 62 -1.07 -6.41 -5.79
CA LEU A 62 -1.55 -6.45 -4.40
C LEU A 62 -2.92 -7.10 -4.24
N ARG A 63 -3.61 -7.42 -5.35
CA ARG A 63 -4.95 -8.03 -5.32
C ARG A 63 -4.94 -9.27 -4.43
N ARG A 64 -5.93 -9.35 -3.53
CA ARG A 64 -6.12 -10.46 -2.58
C ARG A 64 -4.95 -10.69 -1.61
N LEU A 65 -4.14 -9.67 -1.32
CA LEU A 65 -3.14 -9.69 -0.25
C LEU A 65 -3.58 -8.87 0.97
N SER A 66 -2.95 -9.11 2.12
CA SER A 66 -2.92 -8.16 3.23
C SER A 66 -2.00 -7.01 2.85
N VAL A 67 -2.45 -5.78 3.02
CA VAL A 67 -1.68 -4.58 2.68
C VAL A 67 -1.58 -3.67 3.89
N LEU A 68 -0.35 -3.32 4.26
CA LEU A 68 -0.06 -2.32 5.27
C LEU A 68 0.39 -1.04 4.57
N VAL A 69 -0.32 0.07 4.73
CA VAL A 69 0.11 1.38 4.25
C VAL A 69 0.74 2.13 5.41
N ALA A 70 2.04 2.40 5.33
CA ALA A 70 2.78 3.08 6.38
C ALA A 70 3.37 4.40 5.90
N TRP A 71 3.20 5.48 6.65
CA TRP A 71 3.85 6.78 6.39
C TRP A 71 4.40 7.36 7.69
N ARG A 72 5.08 8.51 7.62
CA ARG A 72 5.47 9.31 8.79
C ARG A 72 4.66 10.59 8.75
N SER A 73 3.89 10.89 9.80
CA SER A 73 2.93 11.99 9.75
C SER A 73 3.56 13.38 9.78
N ASP A 74 3.20 14.16 8.75
CA ASP A 74 2.73 15.54 8.84
C ASP A 74 1.36 15.65 8.11
N ILE A 75 0.68 16.81 8.18
CA ILE A 75 -0.66 17.02 7.58
C ILE A 75 -0.73 16.70 6.07
N THR A 76 0.35 16.91 5.32
CA THR A 76 0.40 16.69 3.87
C THR A 76 0.35 15.21 3.52
N HIS A 77 0.88 14.36 4.40
CA HIS A 77 0.96 12.93 4.17
C HIS A 77 -0.39 12.22 4.34
N ARG A 78 -1.33 12.75 5.14
CA ARG A 78 -2.63 12.09 5.37
C ARG A 78 -3.49 12.05 4.10
N ASN A 79 -3.68 13.17 3.41
CA ASN A 79 -4.49 13.20 2.18
C ASN A 79 -3.93 12.26 1.10
N ARG A 80 -2.61 12.24 0.96
CA ARG A 80 -1.89 11.37 0.03
C ARG A 80 -2.02 9.89 0.43
N ALA A 81 -1.96 9.58 1.72
CA ALA A 81 -2.23 8.24 2.23
C ALA A 81 -3.67 7.81 1.94
N MET A 82 -4.67 8.69 2.09
CA MET A 82 -6.06 8.38 1.75
C MET A 82 -6.26 8.16 0.25
N HIS A 83 -5.58 8.91 -0.62
CA HIS A 83 -5.59 8.65 -2.07
C HIS A 83 -4.98 7.28 -2.40
N LEU A 84 -3.87 6.93 -1.74
CA LEU A 84 -3.25 5.60 -1.88
C LEU A 84 -4.20 4.49 -1.41
N VAL A 85 -4.85 4.69 -0.26
CA VAL A 85 -5.87 3.77 0.28
C VAL A 85 -6.99 3.56 -0.73
N GLY A 86 -7.52 4.61 -1.36
CA GLY A 86 -8.55 4.49 -2.39
C GLY A 86 -8.10 3.64 -3.60
N ASN A 87 -6.87 3.86 -4.07
CA ASN A 87 -6.29 3.08 -5.17
C ASN A 87 -6.10 1.59 -4.79
N ILE A 88 -5.65 1.32 -3.55
CA ILE A 88 -5.43 -0.04 -3.07
C ILE A 88 -6.77 -0.73 -2.78
N LEU A 89 -7.76 -0.06 -2.23
CA LEU A 89 -9.10 -0.64 -2.02
C LEU A 89 -9.73 -1.09 -3.34
N ALA A 90 -9.54 -0.31 -4.41
CA ALA A 90 -10.08 -0.62 -5.73
C ALA A 90 -9.51 -1.92 -6.35
N ILE A 91 -8.34 -2.39 -5.91
CA ILE A 91 -7.76 -3.67 -6.36
C ILE A 91 -8.20 -4.88 -5.53
N ASP A 92 -9.10 -4.66 -4.56
CA ASP A 92 -9.70 -5.69 -3.72
C ASP A 92 -8.67 -6.52 -2.90
N PRO A 93 -8.03 -5.88 -1.89
CA PRO A 93 -7.11 -6.55 -0.98
C PRO A 93 -7.90 -7.38 0.04
N VAL A 94 -7.27 -8.40 0.65
CA VAL A 94 -7.88 -9.17 1.74
C VAL A 94 -7.96 -8.36 3.02
N ARG A 95 -6.94 -7.52 3.28
CA ARG A 95 -6.89 -6.64 4.43
C ARG A 95 -6.17 -5.36 4.03
N LEU A 96 -6.60 -4.22 4.55
CA LEU A 96 -5.92 -2.94 4.41
C LEU A 96 -5.83 -2.26 5.78
N VAL A 97 -4.61 -2.04 6.24
CA VAL A 97 -4.32 -1.36 7.50
C VAL A 97 -3.47 -0.14 7.21
N LEU A 98 -3.81 0.95 7.87
CA LEU A 98 -3.17 2.24 7.75
C LEU A 98 -2.36 2.49 9.03
N ILE A 99 -1.06 2.78 8.88
CA ILE A 99 -0.11 2.95 9.99
C ILE A 99 0.52 4.34 9.90
N ASP A 100 0.12 5.21 10.81
CA ASP A 100 0.72 6.51 11.06
C ASP A 100 1.93 6.37 11.98
N ARG A 101 3.14 6.69 11.50
CA ARG A 101 4.37 6.71 12.30
C ARG A 101 4.76 8.11 12.72
N ALA A 102 3.93 8.76 13.50
CA ALA A 102 4.26 10.04 14.10
C ALA A 102 5.53 9.93 14.99
N PRO A 103 6.34 10.99 15.12
CA PRO A 103 7.51 10.98 16.00
C PRO A 103 7.18 10.66 17.48
N THR A 104 5.97 10.95 17.92
CA THR A 104 5.50 10.78 19.31
C THR A 104 4.71 9.49 19.55
N GLY A 105 4.53 8.63 18.54
CA GLY A 105 3.79 7.38 18.68
C GLY A 105 3.36 6.76 17.34
N CYS A 106 2.82 5.55 17.40
CA CYS A 106 2.28 4.84 16.23
C CYS A 106 0.74 4.86 16.30
N GLY A 107 0.09 5.56 15.39
CA GLY A 107 -1.35 5.44 15.17
C GLY A 107 -1.63 4.29 14.20
N VAL A 108 -2.51 3.36 14.58
CA VAL A 108 -2.92 2.26 13.69
C VAL A 108 -4.41 2.37 13.45
N GLU A 109 -4.80 2.41 12.18
CA GLU A 109 -6.19 2.52 11.73
C GLU A 109 -6.50 1.35 10.79
N PHE A 110 -7.53 0.57 11.11
CA PHE A 110 -7.99 -0.53 10.27
C PHE A 110 -8.98 -0.02 9.23
N ILE A 111 -8.70 -0.28 7.95
CA ILE A 111 -9.54 0.22 6.84
C ILE A 111 -10.44 -0.86 6.29
N LYS A 112 -9.90 -2.08 6.06
CA LYS A 112 -10.65 -3.22 5.52
C LYS A 112 -10.14 -4.53 6.10
N SER A 113 -11.05 -5.47 6.32
CA SER A 113 -10.77 -6.90 6.44
C SER A 113 -11.80 -7.73 5.66
N VAL A 114 -11.44 -8.87 5.09
CA VAL A 114 -12.42 -9.77 4.43
C VAL A 114 -13.48 -10.28 5.39
N GLU A 115 -13.12 -10.42 6.67
CA GLU A 115 -14.03 -10.86 7.74
C GLU A 115 -15.09 -9.81 8.09
N HIS A 116 -14.74 -8.52 8.10
CA HIS A 116 -15.64 -7.44 8.57
C HIS A 116 -16.04 -6.44 7.48
N GLY A 117 -15.52 -6.58 6.27
CA GLY A 117 -15.73 -5.62 5.18
C GLY A 117 -14.86 -4.36 5.33
N VAL A 118 -15.36 -3.22 4.88
CA VAL A 118 -14.68 -1.92 5.03
C VAL A 118 -15.12 -1.30 6.35
N GLU A 119 -14.17 -1.08 7.24
CA GLU A 119 -14.38 -0.59 8.62
C GLU A 119 -14.31 0.94 8.68
N VAL A 120 -13.50 1.56 7.81
CA VAL A 120 -13.37 3.02 7.68
C VAL A 120 -13.57 3.41 6.22
N ARG A 121 -14.46 4.38 5.98
CA ARG A 121 -14.66 4.97 4.65
C ARG A 121 -13.60 6.06 4.41
N PRO A 122 -12.77 5.93 3.36
CA PRO A 122 -11.75 6.91 3.03
C PRO A 122 -12.31 8.28 2.64
#